data_AF-A0A091CBQ8-F1
#
_entry.id   AF-A0A091CBQ8-F1
#
_cell.length_a   1.000
_cell.length_b   1.000
_cell.length_c   1.000
_cell.angle_alpha   90.00
_cell.angle_beta   90.00
_cell.angle_gamma   90.00
#
_symmetry.space_group_name_H-M   'P 1'
#
loop_
_entity.id
_entity.type
_entity.pdbx_description
1 polymer ?
#
loop_
_entity_poly.entity_id
_entity_poly.type
_entity_poly.pdbx_seq_one_letter_code
_entity_poly.pdbx_strand_id
1 'polypeptide(L)' 'MDKIKEIVFWAIGIFFLINQFIRYFINSKWGESVREVTLSLPLWLKIVITIFSIVILFWLFPYKDLLKK' A
#
# COMPACT_ATOMS: atom_id res chain seq x y z
N MET A 1 -2.12 6.85 -20.21
CA MET A 1 -1.24 6.13 -19.27
C MET A 1 -1.21 6.81 -17.90
N ASP A 2 -1.10 8.14 -17.86
CA ASP A 2 -1.06 8.91 -16.60
C ASP A 2 -2.35 8.77 -15.76
N LYS A 3 -3.54 8.90 -16.37
CA LYS A 3 -4.82 8.67 -15.65
C LYS A 3 -4.95 7.26 -15.06
N ILE A 4 -4.41 6.24 -15.72
CA ILE A 4 -4.46 4.86 -15.22
C ILE A 4 -3.54 4.72 -14.00
N LYS A 5 -2.33 5.30 -14.05
CA LYS A 5 -1.41 5.34 -12.90
C LYS A 5 -2.04 6.05 -11.71
N GLU A 6 -2.72 7.16 -11.94
CA GLU A 6 -3.44 7.91 -10.90
C GLU A 6 -4.57 7.08 -10.27
N ILE A 7 -5.42 6.44 -11.08
CA ILE A 7 -6.49 5.56 -10.59
C ILE A 7 -5.90 4.41 -9.76
N VAL A 8 -4.83 3.78 -10.25
CA VAL A 8 -4.17 2.67 -9.53
C VAL A 8 -3.56 3.15 -8.22
N PHE A 9 -2.92 4.32 -8.21
CA PHE A 9 -2.36 4.93 -7.00
C PHE A 9 -3.44 5.19 -5.95
N TRP A 10 -4.54 5.85 -6.33
CA TRP A 10 -5.65 6.13 -5.44
C TRP A 10 -6.36 4.85 -4.97
N ALA A 11 -6.55 3.86 -5.84
CA ALA A 11 -7.13 2.57 -5.48
C ALA A 11 -6.28 1.85 -4.41
N ILE A 12 -4.96 1.84 -4.58
CA ILE A 12 -4.02 1.27 -3.58
C ILE A 12 -4.11 2.06 -2.27
N GLY A 13 -4.08 3.39 -2.33
CA GLY A 13 -4.18 4.24 -1.13
C GLY A 13 -5.49 4.03 -0.37
N ILE A 14 -6.62 4.01 -1.06
CA ILE A 14 -7.94 3.74 -0.49
C ILE A 14 -7.99 2.34 0.12
N PHE A 15 -7.43 1.33 -0.56
CA PHE A 15 -7.37 -0.02 -0.03
C PHE A 15 -6.60 -0.09 1.30
N PHE A 16 -5.47 0.60 1.42
CA PHE A 16 -4.72 0.69 2.69
C PHE A 16 -5.51 1.43 3.77
N LEU A 17 -6.17 2.54 3.42
CA LEU A 17 -7.00 3.31 4.35
C LEU A 17 -8.18 2.48 4.88
N ILE A 18 -8.90 1.78 4.00
CA ILE A 18 -10.02 0.91 4.38
C ILE A 18 -9.52 -0.22 5.28
N ASN A 19 -8.41 -0.88 4.93
CA ASN A 19 -7.88 -1.95 5.77
C ASN A 19 -7.50 -1.45 7.17
N GLN A 20 -6.89 -0.26 7.27
CA GLN A 20 -6.59 0.32 8.58
C GLN A 20 -7.84 0.76 9.31
N PHE A 21 -8.84 1.31 8.62
CA PHE A 21 -10.11 1.67 9.22
C PHE A 21 -10.81 0.45 9.82
N ILE A 22 -10.93 -0.64 9.07
CA ILE A 22 -11.51 -1.89 9.57
C ILE A 22 -10.71 -2.38 10.78
N ARG A 23 -9.37 -2.31 10.73
CA ARG A 23 -8.52 -2.76 11.82
C ARG A 23 -8.70 -1.92 13.10
N TYR A 24 -8.79 -0.60 13.00
CA TYR A 24 -8.89 0.26 14.18
C TYR A 24 -10.31 0.37 14.73
N PHE A 25 -11.32 0.39 13.87
CA PHE A 25 -12.70 0.72 14.28
C PHE A 25 -13.65 -0.47 14.32
N ILE A 26 -13.38 -1.56 13.59
CA ILE A 26 -14.31 -2.70 13.48
C ILE A 26 -13.73 -3.94 14.18
N ASN A 27 -12.52 -4.37 13.79
CA ASN A 27 -11.91 -5.58 14.31
C ASN A 27 -10.38 -5.44 14.36
N SER A 28 -9.82 -5.36 15.58
CA SER A 28 -8.37 -5.25 15.80
C SER A 28 -7.54 -6.44 15.29
N LYS A 29 -8.19 -7.59 15.08
CA LYS A 29 -7.64 -8.81 14.49
C LYS A 29 -7.78 -8.87 12.97
N TRP A 30 -8.34 -7.84 12.33
CA TRP A 30 -8.41 -7.78 10.87
C TRP A 30 -6.99 -7.84 10.27
N GLY A 31 -6.77 -8.79 9.36
CA GLY A 31 -5.45 -9.05 8.76
C GLY A 31 -4.50 -9.88 9.63
N GLU A 32 -4.96 -10.49 10.72
CA GLU A 32 -4.13 -11.34 11.59
C GLU A 32 -3.58 -12.57 10.84
N SER A 33 -4.38 -13.20 9.96
CA SER A 33 -3.91 -14.30 9.10
C SER A 33 -2.79 -13.88 8.15
N VAL A 34 -2.87 -12.67 7.58
CA VAL A 34 -1.80 -12.12 6.73
C VAL A 34 -0.57 -11.84 7.60
N ARG A 35 -0.76 -11.30 8.80
CA ARG A 35 0.32 -11.01 9.75
C ARG A 35 1.02 -12.28 10.24
N GLU A 36 0.32 -13.38 10.47
CA GLU A 36 0.91 -14.67 10.84
C GLU A 36 1.81 -15.22 9.73
N VAL A 37 1.32 -15.20 8.48
CA VAL A 37 2.12 -15.58 7.31
C VAL A 37 3.30 -14.62 7.10
N THR A 38 3.11 -13.34 7.36
CA THR A 38 4.20 -12.35 7.21
C THR A 38 5.20 -12.48 8.36
N LEU A 39 4.77 -12.88 9.56
CA LEU A 39 5.64 -13.06 10.73
C LEU A 39 6.70 -14.14 10.49
N SER A 40 6.32 -15.24 9.84
CA SER A 40 7.23 -16.34 9.49
C SER A 40 8.24 -15.97 8.40
N LEU A 41 8.06 -14.84 7.69
CA LEU A 41 9.02 -14.40 6.69
C LEU A 41 10.30 -13.82 7.33
N PRO A 42 11.47 -14.12 6.77
CA PRO A 42 12.74 -13.55 7.20
C PRO A 42 12.74 -12.01 7.16
N LEU A 43 13.47 -11.38 8.08
CA LEU A 43 13.56 -9.91 8.16
C LEU A 43 14.03 -9.28 6.84
N TRP A 44 15.03 -9.88 6.19
CA TRP A 44 15.56 -9.40 4.91
C TRP A 44 14.49 -9.38 3.82
N LEU A 45 13.62 -10.39 3.77
CA LEU A 45 12.55 -10.49 2.77
C LEU A 45 11.50 -9.39 2.99
N LYS A 46 11.16 -9.10 4.25
CA LYS A 46 10.26 -7.99 4.63
C LYS A 46 10.82 -6.64 4.17
N ILE A 47 12.13 -6.42 4.34
CA ILE A 47 12.81 -5.20 3.90
C ILE A 47 12.74 -5.07 2.37
N VAL A 48 13.05 -6.15 1.63
CA VAL A 48 12.99 -6.15 0.16
C VAL A 48 11.59 -5.83 -0.36
N ILE A 49 10.55 -6.47 0.19
CA ILE A 49 9.15 -6.22 -0.20
C ILE A 49 8.76 -4.76 0.08
N THR A 50 9.22 -4.22 1.20
CA THR A 50 8.94 -2.83 1.59
C THR A 50 9.59 -1.85 0.63
N ILE A 51 10.87 -2.03 0.32
CA ILE A 51 11.59 -1.19 -0.65
C ILE A 51 10.92 -1.28 -2.03
N PHE A 52 10.58 -2.49 -2.48
CA PHE A 52 9.90 -2.70 -3.76
C PHE A 52 8.55 -1.97 -3.82
N SER A 53 7.77 -2.05 -2.75
CA SER A 53 6.48 -1.34 -2.64
C SER A 53 6.65 0.18 -2.70
N ILE A 54 7.67 0.72 -2.03
CA ILE A 54 7.98 2.16 -2.06
C ILE A 54 8.35 2.61 -3.48
N VAL A 55 9.21 1.85 -4.18
CA VAL A 55 9.61 2.17 -5.56
C VAL A 55 8.41 2.16 -6.50
N ILE A 56 7.52 1.17 -6.36
CA ILE A 56 6.28 1.09 -7.13
C ILE A 56 5.37 2.29 -6.86
N LEU A 57 5.15 2.64 -5.59
CA LEU A 57 4.34 3.80 -5.21
C LEU A 57 4.93 5.11 -5.75
N PHE A 58 6.25 5.27 -5.67
CA PHE A 58 6.94 6.44 -6.22
C PHE A 58 6.78 6.53 -7.75
N TRP A 59 6.83 5.41 -8.45
CA TRP A 59 6.65 5.36 -9.89
C TRP A 59 5.20 5.55 -10.36
N LEU A 60 4.24 5.15 -9.52
CA LEU A 60 2.81 5.36 -9.72
C LEU A 60 2.34 6.75 -9.32
N PHE A 61 3.12 7.47 -8.49
CA PHE A 61 2.73 8.78 -8.00
C PHE A 61 2.49 9.76 -9.16
N PRO A 62 1.30 10.39 -9.24
CA PRO A 62 0.95 11.28 -10.34
C PRO A 62 1.61 12.66 -10.19
N TYR A 63 2.94 12.71 -10.27
CA TYR A 63 3.75 13.94 -10.13
C TYR A 63 3.35 15.07 -11.10
N LYS A 64 2.84 14.72 -12.29
CA LYS A 64 2.59 15.67 -13.38
C LYS A 64 1.29 16.46 -13.26
N ASP A 65 0.27 15.95 -12.60
CA ASP A 65 -1.02 16.64 -12.49
C ASP A 65 -1.06 17.60 -11.28
N LEU A 66 -0.28 17.34 -10.22
CA LEU A 66 -0.20 18.22 -9.05
C LEU A 66 0.62 19.51 -9.29
N LEU A 67 1.59 19.49 -10.19
CA LEU A 67 2.44 20.65 -10.53
C LEU A 67 1.87 21.53 -11.65
N LYS A 68 0.74 21.13 -12.25
CA LYS A 68 0.13 21.83 -13.39
C LYS A 68 -1.04 22.74 -13.00
N LYS A 69 -1.24 22.97 -11.70
CA LYS A 69 -2.35 23.76 -11.15
C LYS A 69 -1.87 25.11 -10.65
#